data_AF-A0A0D2ZZU2-F1
#
_entry.id   AF-A0A0D2ZZU2-F1
#
_cell.length_a   1.000
_cell.length_b   1.000
_cell.length_c   1.000
_cell.angle_alpha   90.00
_cell.angle_beta   90.00
_cell.angle_gamma   90.00
#
_symmetry.space_group_name_H-M   'P 1'
#
loop_
_entity.id
_entity.type
_entity.pdbx_description
1 polymer ?
#
loop_
_entity_poly.entity_id
_entity_poly.type
_entity_poly.pdbx_seq_one_letter_code
_entity_poly.pdbx_strand_id
1 'polypeptide(L)' 'PISSPDLLIASAGPGRFSTVDVICSIAKSCGAKVVLITAQPERASCVKQTTDVCYVPAQTWQVTAEVRRRRDE' A
#
# COMPACT_ATOMS: atom_id res chain seq x y z
N PRO A 1 -21.10 2.75 3.56
CA PRO A 1 -20.47 1.75 4.46
C PRO A 1 -19.85 0.64 3.60
N ILE A 2 -18.72 0.06 4.03
CA ILE A 2 -18.08 -1.08 3.35
C ILE A 2 -18.38 -2.36 4.13
N SER A 3 -18.72 -3.46 3.46
CA SER A 3 -18.98 -4.76 4.08
C SER A 3 -18.74 -5.90 3.09
N SER A 4 -18.86 -7.17 3.51
CA SER A 4 -18.97 -8.27 2.55
C SER A 4 -20.19 -8.06 1.63
N PRO A 5 -20.10 -8.29 0.30
CA PRO A 5 -18.96 -8.85 -0.46
C PRO A 5 -18.10 -7.78 -1.17
N ASP A 6 -18.05 -6.55 -0.66
CA ASP A 6 -17.34 -5.44 -1.31
C ASP A 6 -15.84 -5.72 -1.48
N LEU A 7 -15.25 -5.05 -2.47
CA LEU A 7 -13.83 -5.09 -2.77
C LEU A 7 -13.21 -3.69 -2.64
N LEU A 8 -12.22 -3.56 -1.76
CA LEU A 8 -11.32 -2.42 -1.72
C LEU A 8 -10.06 -2.72 -2.53
N ILE A 9 -9.75 -1.85 -3.49
CA ILE A 9 -8.47 -1.84 -4.20
C ILE A 9 -7.68 -0.63 -3.73
N ALA A 10 -6.53 -0.86 -3.11
CA ALA A 10 -5.64 0.19 -2.65
C ALA A 10 -4.30 0.09 -3.37
N SER A 11 -3.70 1.24 -3.70
CA SER A 11 -2.36 1.29 -4.27
C SER A 11 -1.40 1.98 -3.31
N ALA A 12 -0.24 1.35 -3.10
CA ALA A 12 0.87 1.93 -2.39
C ALA A 12 2.15 1.45 -3.06
N GLY A 13 2.79 2.32 -3.86
CA GLY A 13 3.98 1.96 -4.62
C GLY A 13 5.03 1.26 -3.74
N PRO A 14 5.52 1.90 -2.66
CA PRO A 14 6.45 1.28 -1.73
C PRO A 14 5.80 0.38 -0.66
N GLY A 15 4.47 0.22 -0.70
CA GLY A 15 3.74 -0.67 0.18
C GLY A 15 3.47 -0.16 1.60
N ARG A 16 3.78 1.12 1.90
CA ARG A 16 3.61 1.73 3.23
C ARG A 16 3.06 3.16 3.15
N PHE A 17 1.89 3.38 3.73
CA PHE A 17 1.28 4.69 3.97
C PHE A 17 0.29 4.53 5.14
N SER A 18 0.40 5.36 6.18
CA SER A 18 -0.42 5.23 7.40
C SER A 18 -1.93 5.21 7.10
N THR A 19 -2.38 6.07 6.18
CA THR A 19 -3.78 6.10 5.74
C THR A 19 -4.20 4.81 5.03
N VAL A 20 -3.34 4.25 4.18
CA VAL A 20 -3.65 3.00 3.47
C VAL A 20 -3.69 1.82 4.45
N ASP A 21 -2.75 1.76 5.39
CA ASP A 21 -2.72 0.75 6.45
C ASP A 21 -4.03 0.73 7.26
N VAL A 22 -4.47 1.90 7.71
CA VAL A 22 -5.70 2.03 8.51
C VAL A 22 -6.93 1.67 7.69
N ILE A 23 -7.06 2.17 6.46
CA ILE A 23 -8.23 1.91 5.62
C ILE A 23 -8.32 0.41 5.24
N CYS A 24 -7.21 -0.22 4.86
CA CYS A 24 -7.17 -1.65 4.57
C CYS A 24 -7.57 -2.48 5.79
N SER A 25 -7.06 -2.12 6.97
CA SER A 25 -7.40 -2.80 8.23
C SER A 25 -8.89 -2.71 8.56
N ILE A 26 -9.48 -1.52 8.44
CA ILE A 26 -10.92 -1.29 8.65
C ILE A 26 -11.74 -2.10 7.65
N ALA A 27 -11.43 -2.01 6.35
CA ALA A 27 -12.16 -2.72 5.30
C ALA A 27 -12.16 -4.25 5.53
N LYS A 28 -10.98 -4.81 5.85
CA LYS A 28 -10.83 -6.23 6.17
C LYS A 28 -11.63 -6.61 7.44
N SER A 29 -11.64 -5.75 8.46
CA SER A 29 -12.42 -5.97 9.70
C SER A 29 -13.93 -5.96 9.47
N CYS A 30 -14.42 -5.21 8.48
CA CYS A 30 -15.82 -5.18 8.05
C CYS A 30 -16.20 -6.37 7.13
N GLY A 31 -15.27 -7.28 6.87
CA GLY A 31 -15.49 -8.47 6.04
C GLY A 31 -15.36 -8.24 4.53
N ALA A 32 -14.92 -7.06 4.10
CA ALA A 32 -14.62 -6.82 2.69
C ALA A 32 -13.31 -7.51 2.25
N LYS A 33 -13.20 -7.76 0.95
CA LYS A 33 -11.95 -8.21 0.33
C LYS A 33 -11.06 -6.99 0.07
N VAL A 34 -9.75 -7.16 0.24
CA VAL A 34 -8.78 -6.08 0.07
C VAL A 34 -7.65 -6.56 -0.83
N VAL A 35 -7.44 -5.87 -1.95
CA VAL A 35 -6.30 -6.09 -2.86
C VAL A 35 -5.34 -4.89 -2.75
N LEU A 36 -4.07 -5.17 -2.43
CA LEU A 36 -3.02 -4.16 -2.48
C LEU A 36 -2.24 -4.25 -3.78
N ILE A 37 -2.17 -3.14 -4.51
CA ILE A 37 -1.28 -2.97 -5.65
C ILE A 37 0.01 -2.31 -5.14
N THR A 38 1.15 -2.99 -5.28
CA THR A 38 2.43 -2.49 -4.78
C THR A 38 3.60 -3.00 -5.63
N ALA A 39 4.70 -2.26 -5.62
CA ALA A 39 5.96 -2.64 -6.26
C ALA A 39 7.01 -3.16 -5.27
N GLN A 40 6.71 -3.15 -3.96
CA GLN A 40 7.63 -3.64 -2.92
C GLN A 40 6.88 -4.51 -1.89
N PRO A 41 6.32 -5.66 -2.29
CA PRO A 41 5.45 -6.46 -1.43
C PRO A 41 6.14 -6.97 -0.16
N GLU A 42 7.45 -7.22 -0.19
CA GLU A 42 8.22 -7.71 0.96
C GLU A 42 8.47 -6.63 2.02
N ARG A 43 8.41 -5.35 1.63
CA ARG A 43 8.64 -4.19 2.51
C ARG A 43 7.33 -3.51 2.95
N ALA A 44 6.21 -3.99 2.43
CA ALA A 44 4.91 -3.35 2.56
C ALA A 44 4.25 -3.68 3.91
N SER A 45 4.07 -2.69 4.78
CA SER A 45 3.24 -2.84 5.99
C SER A 45 1.80 -3.21 5.65
N CYS A 46 1.30 -2.65 4.55
CA CYS A 46 -0.08 -2.82 4.09
C CYS A 46 -0.42 -4.28 3.76
N VAL A 47 0.57 -5.12 3.38
CA VAL A 47 0.34 -6.53 3.00
C VAL A 47 -0.27 -7.35 4.13
N LYS A 48 0.03 -7.01 5.39
CA LYS A 48 -0.58 -7.70 6.55
C LYS A 48 -2.10 -7.45 6.66
N GLN A 49 -2.54 -6.31 6.13
CA GLN A 49 -3.92 -5.85 6.22
C GLN A 49 -4.74 -6.20 4.97
N THR A 50 -4.19 -6.95 4.02
CA THR A 50 -4.87 -7.27 2.75
C THR A 50 -5.31 -8.72 2.70
N THR A 51 -6.19 -9.03 1.75
CA THR A 51 -6.53 -10.41 1.37
C THR A 51 -5.54 -10.92 0.33
N ASP A 52 -5.24 -10.09 -0.66
CA ASP A 52 -4.37 -10.44 -1.79
C ASP A 52 -3.43 -9.28 -2.14
N VAL A 53 -2.37 -9.60 -2.88
CA VAL A 53 -1.36 -8.65 -3.34
C VAL A 53 -1.20 -8.76 -4.85
N CYS A 54 -1.40 -7.63 -5.53
CA CYS A 54 -1.07 -7.45 -6.93
C CYS A 54 0.32 -6.79 -7.00
N TYR A 55 1.34 -7.62 -7.24
CA TYR A 55 2.70 -7.12 -7.44
C TYR A 55 2.84 -6.51 -8.83
N VAL A 56 3.30 -5.26 -8.88
CA VAL A 56 3.61 -4.55 -10.12
C VAL A 56 5.09 -4.16 -10.10
N PRO A 57 5.96 -4.78 -10.92
CA PRO A 57 7.38 -4.44 -10.96
C PRO A 57 7.56 -3.04 -11.54
N ALA A 58 7.70 -2.03 -10.68
CA ALA A 58 7.80 -0.63 -11.06
C ALA A 58 8.76 0.13 -10.13
N GLN A 59 9.37 1.20 -10.65
CA GLN A 59 10.10 2.15 -9.81
C GLN A 59 9.11 2.96 -8.97
N THR A 60 9.32 2.98 -7.65
CA THR A 60 8.47 3.72 -6.72
C THR A 60 9.14 5.03 -6.33
N TRP A 61 8.41 6.12 -6.43
CA TRP A 61 8.85 7.39 -5.88
C TRP A 61 8.49 7.44 -4.39
N GLN A 62 9.50 7.47 -3.52
CA GLN A 62 9.33 7.83 -2.11
C GLN A 62 9.85 9.25 -1.90
N VAL A 63 9.06 10.11 -1.27
CA VAL A 63 9.60 11.32 -0.64
C VAL A 63 10.28 10.88 0.65
N THR A 64 11.50 10.34 0.55
CA THR A 64 12.40 10.17 1.70
C THR A 64 13.84 10.07 1.19
N ALA A 65 14.62 11.12 1.50
CA ALA A 65 16.07 11.25 1.36
C ALA A 65 16.72 11.40 -0.04
N GLU A 66 16.00 11.74 -1.11
CA GLU A 66 16.62 12.06 -2.42
C GLU A 66 16.51 13.55 -2.81
N VAL A 67 16.61 14.46 -1.83
CA VAL A 67 16.77 15.91 -2.06
C VAL A 67 18.17 16.41 -1.67
N ARG A 68 19.02 15.58 -1.06
CA ARG A 68 20.36 15.99 -0.61
C ARG A 68 21.48 15.85 -1.64
N ARG A 69 21.28 15.15 -2.76
CA ARG A 69 22.39 14.83 -3.69
C ARG A 69 22.61 15.83 -4.84
N ARG A 70 21.86 16.95 -4.88
CA ARG A 70 22.03 18.01 -5.89
C ARG A 70 22.43 19.37 -5.29
N ARG A 71 22.99 19.40 -4.08
CA ARG A 71 23.48 20.64 -3.44
C ARG A 71 25.00 20.64 -3.20
N ASP A 72 25.68 19.55 -3.54
CA ASP A 72 27.13 19.39 -3.36
C ASP A 72 27.87 19.17 -4.70
N GLU A 73 27.32 19.68 -5.81
CA GLU A 73 27.99 19.80 -7.12
C GLU A 73 28.02 21.25 -7.59
#